data_AF-A0AAW6WHQ7-F1
#
_entry.id   AF-A0AAW6WHQ7-F1
#
_cell.length_a   1.000
_cell.length_b   1.000
_cell.length_c   1.000
_cell.angle_alpha   90.00
_cell.angle_beta   90.00
_cell.angle_gamma   90.00
#
_symmetry.space_group_name_H-M   'P 1'
#
loop_
_entity.id
_entity.type
_entity.pdbx_description
1 polymer ?
#
loop_
_entity_poly.entity_id
_entity_poly.type
_entity_poly.pdbx_seq_one_letter_code
_entity_poly.pdbx_strand_id
1 'polypeptide(L)'
;MSRRDRIRARIMERVYIDPVTGCWIWKGGTSGSNGRGKDYPRMSLNGRTVAVHIVMWTNEHGYIPGNRELDHACRNRLCVRPDDGHLEMVSHSLNIKRQWKARKEASMLGHNGGAPLVCEEI
;
A
#
# COMPACT_ATOMS: atom_id res chain seq x y z
N MET A 1 -29.66 2.34 2.15
CA MET A 1 -28.19 2.35 2.11
C MET A 1 -27.66 0.93 2.25
N SER A 2 -26.96 0.43 1.22
CA SER A 2 -26.42 -0.93 1.18
C SER A 2 -25.31 -1.11 2.24
N ARG A 3 -24.93 -2.37 2.53
CA ARG A 3 -23.76 -2.64 3.38
C ARG A 3 -22.48 -2.04 2.78
N ARG A 4 -22.34 -2.08 1.45
CA ARG A 4 -21.19 -1.52 0.74
C ARG A 4 -21.11 0.00 0.93
N ASP A 5 -22.23 0.69 0.82
CA ASP A 5 -22.29 2.15 0.97
C ASP A 5 -21.88 2.56 2.39
N ARG A 6 -22.31 1.82 3.42
CA ARG A 6 -21.92 2.07 4.82
C ARG A 6 -20.42 1.91 5.04
N ILE A 7 -19.82 0.87 4.46
CA ILE A 7 -18.37 0.63 4.57
C ILE A 7 -17.62 1.76 3.86
N ARG A 8 -18.02 2.10 2.64
CA ARG A 8 -17.44 3.20 1.87
C ARG A 8 -17.52 4.52 2.63
N ALA A 9 -18.71 4.90 3.11
CA ALA A 9 -18.90 6.14 3.86
C ALA A 9 -17.99 6.22 5.09
N ARG A 10 -17.92 5.13 5.87
CA ARG A 10 -17.06 5.06 7.06
C ARG A 10 -15.56 5.19 6.75
N ILE A 11 -15.11 4.69 5.60
CA ILE A 11 -13.73 4.89 5.14
C ILE A 11 -13.54 6.36 4.75
N MET A 12 -14.45 6.90 3.93
CA MET A 12 -14.35 8.26 3.40
C MET A 12 -14.41 9.35 4.48
N GLU A 13 -15.07 9.11 5.62
CA GLU A 13 -15.03 9.99 6.80
C GLU A 13 -13.60 10.32 7.30
N ARG A 14 -12.62 9.46 6.99
CA ARG A 14 -11.23 9.60 7.44
C ARG A 14 -10.26 9.77 6.27
N VAL A 15 -10.76 10.16 5.10
CA VAL A 15 -9.95 10.37 3.90
C VAL A 15 -9.82 11.86 3.61
N TYR A 16 -8.58 12.28 3.38
CA TYR A 16 -8.27 13.53 2.70
C TYR A 16 -7.95 13.22 1.24
N ILE A 17 -8.64 13.88 0.31
CA ILE A 17 -8.33 13.75 -1.12
C ILE A 17 -7.25 14.78 -1.45
N ASP A 18 -6.07 14.30 -1.82
CA ASP A 18 -4.97 15.16 -2.25
C ASP A 18 -5.25 15.70 -3.67
N PRO A 19 -5.40 17.03 -3.85
CA PRO A 19 -5.72 17.62 -5.15
C PRO A 19 -4.58 17.51 -6.17
N VAL A 20 -3.33 17.30 -5.73
CA VAL A 20 -2.17 17.23 -6.63
C VAL A 20 -2.01 15.81 -7.18
N THR A 21 -2.09 14.80 -6.30
CA THR A 21 -1.86 13.41 -6.68
C THR A 21 -3.13 12.62 -6.97
N GLY A 22 -4.29 13.14 -6.59
CA GLY A 22 -5.57 12.40 -6.62
C GLY A 22 -5.66 11.27 -5.58
N CYS A 23 -4.66 11.12 -4.71
CA CYS A 23 -4.64 10.07 -3.71
C CYS A 23 -5.72 10.29 -2.64
N TRP A 24 -6.35 9.21 -2.21
CA TRP A 24 -7.25 9.21 -1.05
C TRP A 24 -6.43 8.87 0.19
N ILE A 25 -5.93 9.89 0.87
CA ILE A 25 -5.02 9.76 2.00
C ILE A 25 -5.79 9.42 3.26
N TRP A 26 -5.54 8.23 3.80
CA TRP A 26 -6.07 7.83 5.10
C TRP A 26 -5.49 8.67 6.23
N LYS A 27 -6.36 9.20 7.10
CA LYS A 27 -6.02 10.02 8.29
C LYS A 27 -6.27 9.29 9.61
N GLY A 28 -6.68 8.02 9.58
CA GLY A 28 -6.87 7.20 10.76
C GLY A 28 -5.60 6.45 11.19
N GLY A 29 -5.77 5.48 12.09
CA GLY A 29 -4.67 4.64 12.57
C GLY A 29 -4.01 3.82 11.46
N THR A 30 -2.73 3.49 11.67
CA THR A 30 -1.92 2.66 10.76
C THR A 30 -1.35 1.46 11.51
N SER A 31 -0.60 0.60 10.83
CA SER A 31 0.16 -0.51 11.44
C SER A 31 1.37 -0.07 12.29
N GLY A 32 1.48 1.22 12.63
CA GLY A 32 2.64 1.80 13.31
C GLY A 32 3.82 2.02 12.37
N SER A 33 4.91 2.59 12.90
CA SER A 33 6.07 3.04 12.11
C SER A 33 7.28 2.11 12.16
N ASN A 34 7.12 0.94 12.79
CA ASN A 34 8.19 -0.04 12.99
C ASN A 34 7.82 -1.39 12.36
N GLY A 35 8.85 -2.14 11.95
CA GLY A 35 8.69 -3.51 11.44
C GLY A 35 8.26 -3.63 9.97
N ARG A 36 8.16 -4.89 9.51
CA ARG A 36 7.68 -5.21 8.16
C ARG A 36 6.19 -4.88 8.07
N GLY A 37 5.80 -4.11 7.06
CA GLY A 37 4.40 -3.72 6.88
C GLY A 37 3.95 -2.51 7.71
N LYS A 38 4.88 -1.66 8.15
CA LYS A 38 4.58 -0.35 8.76
C LYS A 38 3.80 0.61 7.85
N ASP A 39 3.21 1.64 8.42
CA ASP A 39 2.58 2.76 7.70
C ASP A 39 1.47 2.36 6.72
N TYR A 40 0.83 1.20 6.92
CA TYR A 40 -0.36 0.82 6.17
C TYR A 40 -1.63 1.23 6.92
N PRO A 41 -2.63 1.81 6.24
CA PRO A 41 -3.93 2.14 6.81
C PRO A 41 -4.61 0.96 7.51
N ARG A 42 -5.07 1.18 8.75
CA ARG A 42 -5.81 0.20 9.54
C ARG A 42 -7.13 0.78 10.06
N MET A 43 -8.14 -0.06 10.15
CA MET A 43 -9.40 0.26 10.83
C MET A 43 -9.99 -0.97 11.51
N SER A 44 -10.86 -0.78 12.50
CA SER A 44 -11.70 -1.86 13.04
C SER A 44 -12.95 -2.02 12.17
N LEU A 45 -13.23 -3.20 11.66
CA LEU A 45 -14.46 -3.52 10.93
C LEU A 45 -15.09 -4.78 11.55
N ASN A 46 -16.26 -4.61 12.17
CA ASN A 46 -16.97 -5.67 12.92
C ASN A 46 -16.06 -6.39 13.94
N GLY A 47 -15.33 -5.60 14.74
CA GLY A 47 -14.45 -6.13 15.79
C GLY A 47 -13.11 -6.67 15.33
N ARG A 48 -12.79 -6.62 14.02
CA ARG A 48 -11.50 -7.07 13.47
C ARG A 48 -10.69 -5.92 12.90
N THR A 49 -9.39 -5.90 13.18
CA THR A 49 -8.46 -4.97 12.54
C THR A 49 -8.19 -5.41 11.11
N VAL A 50 -8.46 -4.53 10.15
CA VAL A 50 -8.35 -4.79 8.70
C VAL A 50 -7.50 -3.73 8.01
N ALA A 51 -6.89 -4.07 6.88
CA ALA A 51 -6.19 -3.11 6.03
C ALA A 51 -7.19 -2.32 5.18
N VAL A 52 -7.18 -0.99 5.29
CA VAL A 52 -8.24 -0.15 4.71
C VAL A 52 -8.23 -0.19 3.19
N HIS A 53 -7.05 -0.19 2.56
CA HIS A 53 -6.94 -0.24 1.10
C HIS A 53 -7.51 -1.55 0.51
N ILE A 54 -7.32 -2.69 1.20
CA ILE A 54 -7.91 -3.98 0.82
C ILE A 54 -9.43 -3.93 0.97
N VAL A 55 -9.93 -3.41 2.10
CA VAL A 55 -11.38 -3.30 2.32
C VAL A 55 -12.02 -2.40 1.27
N MET A 56 -11.42 -1.24 0.97
CA MET A 56 -11.94 -0.33 -0.06
C MET A 56 -11.97 -1.03 -1.43
N TRP A 57 -10.85 -1.64 -1.84
CA TRP A 57 -10.79 -2.39 -3.10
C TRP A 57 -11.86 -3.48 -3.17
N THR A 58 -11.96 -4.34 -2.14
CA THR A 58 -12.92 -5.43 -2.13
C THR A 58 -14.37 -4.97 -2.05
N ASN A 59 -14.62 -3.81 -1.43
CA ASN A 59 -15.96 -3.22 -1.37
C ASN A 59 -16.46 -2.76 -2.75
N GLU A 60 -15.56 -2.17 -3.55
CA GLU A 60 -15.88 -1.61 -4.88
C GLU A 60 -15.78 -2.65 -6.01
N HIS A 61 -14.71 -3.44 -6.02
CA HIS A 61 -14.39 -4.37 -7.11
C HIS A 61 -14.69 -5.84 -6.80
N GLY A 62 -14.80 -6.18 -5.51
CA GLY A 62 -15.05 -7.54 -5.07
C GLY A 62 -13.78 -8.35 -4.76
N TYR A 63 -13.87 -9.66 -4.98
CA TYR A 63 -12.89 -10.62 -4.47
C TYR A 63 -11.48 -10.42 -5.04
N ILE A 64 -10.47 -10.58 -4.18
CA ILE A 64 -9.06 -10.63 -4.57
C ILE A 64 -8.62 -12.11 -4.53
N PRO A 65 -8.24 -12.72 -5.66
CA PRO A 65 -7.75 -14.09 -5.70
C PRO A 65 -6.54 -14.31 -4.77
N GLY A 66 -6.46 -15.50 -4.14
CA GLY A 66 -5.40 -15.79 -3.17
C GLY A 66 -3.96 -15.77 -3.73
N ASN A 67 -3.80 -15.80 -5.06
CA ASN A 67 -2.51 -15.66 -5.76
C ASN A 67 -2.26 -14.25 -6.30
N ARG A 68 -3.06 -13.27 -5.87
CA ARG A 68 -2.96 -11.86 -6.24
C ARG A 68 -2.74 -10.98 -5.03
N GLU A 69 -2.06 -9.88 -5.25
CA GLU A 69 -1.79 -8.84 -4.25
C GLU A 69 -2.19 -7.48 -4.82
N LEU A 70 -2.46 -6.51 -3.94
CA LEU A 70 -2.63 -5.11 -4.35
C LEU A 70 -1.30 -4.37 -4.23
N ASP A 71 -0.81 -3.84 -5.35
CA ASP A 71 0.35 -2.93 -5.39
C ASP A 71 -0.11 -1.48 -5.46
N HIS A 72 0.58 -0.61 -4.73
CA HIS A 72 0.38 0.84 -4.81
C HIS A 72 1.13 1.38 -6.03
N ALA A 73 0.44 1.47 -7.16
CA ALA A 73 0.98 2.09 -8.38
C ALA A 73 1.38 3.56 -8.13
N CYS A 74 0.61 4.27 -7.30
CA CYS A 74 0.90 5.64 -6.84
C CYS A 74 2.06 5.76 -5.84
N ARG A 75 2.67 4.64 -5.41
CA ARG A 75 3.77 4.58 -4.42
C ARG A 75 3.48 5.25 -3.07
N ASN A 76 2.22 5.54 -2.77
CA ASN A 76 1.78 6.09 -1.50
C ASN A 76 1.01 5.06 -0.67
N ARG A 77 1.64 4.52 0.39
CA ARG A 77 1.07 3.47 1.25
C ARG A 77 -0.21 3.89 1.96
N LEU A 78 -0.39 5.19 2.22
CA LEU A 78 -1.57 5.74 2.88
C LEU A 78 -2.76 5.91 1.93
N CYS A 79 -2.55 5.75 0.63
CA CYS A 79 -3.62 5.82 -0.36
C CYS A 79 -4.56 4.61 -0.22
N VAL A 80 -5.86 4.88 -0.15
CA VAL A 80 -6.92 3.87 -0.14
C VAL A 80 -7.82 3.92 -1.38
N ARG A 81 -7.46 4.74 -2.37
CA ARG A 81 -8.23 4.87 -3.62
C ARG A 81 -8.22 3.53 -4.37
N PRO A 82 -9.38 2.94 -4.68
CA PRO A 82 -9.46 1.62 -5.29
C PRO A 82 -9.31 1.64 -6.81
N ASP A 83 -9.27 2.82 -7.42
CA ASP A 83 -9.21 2.93 -8.88
C ASP A 83 -7.81 2.65 -9.43
N ASP A 84 -7.79 2.34 -10.73
CA ASP A 84 -6.55 2.18 -11.50
C ASP A 84 -5.65 3.41 -11.39
N GLY A 85 -4.33 3.17 -11.39
CA GLY A 85 -3.31 4.20 -11.13
C GLY A 85 -3.02 4.44 -9.65
N HIS A 86 -3.86 3.95 -8.73
CA HIS A 86 -3.58 3.99 -7.29
C HIS A 86 -3.33 2.61 -6.71
N LEU A 87 -4.27 1.69 -6.89
CA LEU A 87 -4.14 0.28 -6.56
C LEU A 87 -4.21 -0.56 -7.83
N GLU A 88 -3.38 -1.58 -7.90
CA GLU A 88 -3.34 -2.52 -9.02
C GLU A 88 -3.28 -3.95 -8.49
N MET A 89 -4.14 -4.82 -9.00
CA MET A 89 -4.08 -6.24 -8.66
C MET A 89 -2.99 -6.93 -9.48
N VAL A 90 -1.92 -7.36 -8.83
CA VAL A 90 -0.71 -7.92 -9.45
C VAL A 90 -0.42 -9.34 -8.97
N SER A 91 0.46 -10.06 -9.68
CA SER A 91 1.07 -11.28 -9.12
C SER A 91 2.08 -10.93 -8.03
N HIS A 92 2.28 -11.86 -7.10
CA HIS A 92 3.31 -11.76 -6.07
C HIS A 92 4.72 -11.54 -6.67
N SER A 93 5.04 -12.26 -7.76
CA SER A 93 6.33 -12.11 -8.47
C SER A 93 6.55 -10.71 -9.02
N LEU A 94 5.51 -10.07 -9.56
CA LEU A 94 5.58 -8.71 -10.07
C LEU A 94 5.71 -7.69 -8.94
N ASN A 95 4.95 -7.87 -7.85
CA ASN A 95 5.04 -7.02 -6.67
C ASN A 95 6.45 -7.04 -6.07
N ILE A 96 7.04 -8.23 -5.91
CA ILE A 96 8.44 -8.40 -5.46
C ILE A 96 9.40 -7.69 -6.42
N LYS A 97 9.28 -7.90 -7.73
CA LYS A 97 10.16 -7.25 -8.72
C LYS A 97 10.09 -5.72 -8.63
N ARG A 98 8.89 -5.15 -8.48
CA ARG A 98 8.68 -3.71 -8.30
C ARG A 98 9.26 -3.20 -6.98
N GLN A 99 9.09 -3.94 -5.89
CA GLN A 99 9.69 -3.61 -4.60
C GLN A 99 11.22 -3.59 -4.66
N TRP A 100 11.83 -4.59 -5.29
CA TRP A 100 13.29 -4.65 -5.49
C TRP A 100 13.80 -3.47 -6.31
N LYS A 101 13.12 -3.14 -7.40
CA LYS A 101 13.47 -1.98 -8.23
C LYS A 101 13.45 -0.68 -7.41
N ALA A 102 12.35 -0.42 -6.68
CA ALA A 102 12.21 0.77 -5.86
C ALA A 102 13.26 0.85 -4.73
N ARG A 103 13.59 -0.27 -4.08
CA ARG A 103 14.67 -0.33 -3.08
C ARG A 103 16.03 -0.05 -3.70
N LYS A 104 16.31 -0.60 -4.89
CA LYS A 104 17.56 -0.37 -5.60
C LYS A 104 17.72 1.12 -5.96
N GLU A 105 16.68 1.74 -6.50
CA GLU A 105 16.65 3.17 -6.81
C GLU A 105 16.87 4.04 -5.57
N ALA A 106 16.17 3.73 -4.46
CA ALA A 106 16.36 4.44 -3.19
C ALA A 106 17.77 4.26 -2.60
N SER A 107 18.38 3.07 -2.79
CA SER A 107 19.76 2.80 -2.37
C SER A 107 20.79 3.60 -3.20
N MET A 108 20.52 3.82 -4.50
CA MET A 108 21.38 4.67 -5.34
C MET A 108 21.38 6.14 -4.88
N LEU A 109 20.28 6.61 -4.29
CA LEU A 109 20.14 7.96 -3.72
C LEU A 109 20.72 8.08 -2.29
N GLY A 110 21.09 6.95 -1.66
CA GLY A 110 21.58 6.89 -0.28
C GLY A 110 22.90 6.13 -0.19
N HIS A 111 24.01 6.77 -0.56
CA HIS A 111 25.33 6.27 -0.21
C HIS A 111 25.57 6.49 1.29
N ASN A 112 25.35 5.45 2.09
CA ASN A 112 25.97 5.34 3.41
C ASN A 112 26.94 4.16 3.42
N GLY A 113 28.16 4.41 2.92
CA GLY A 113 29.41 4.04 3.61
C GLY A 113 29.82 2.56 3.74
N GLY A 114 29.34 1.63 2.92
CA GLY A 114 29.95 0.30 2.83
C GLY A 114 31.11 0.31 1.83
N ALA A 115 32.33 -0.05 2.27
CA ALA A 115 33.45 -0.21 1.34
C ALA A 115 33.10 -1.24 0.24
N PRO A 116 33.57 -1.04 -1.02
CA PRO A 116 33.35 -2.01 -2.08
C PRO A 116 33.88 -3.37 -1.64
N LEU A 117 33.11 -4.43 -1.85
CA LEU A 117 33.64 -5.78 -1.75
C LEU A 117 34.62 -5.97 -2.91
N VAL A 118 35.90 -5.83 -2.61
CA VAL A 118 36.98 -6.20 -3.52
C VAL A 118 37.15 -7.70 -3.37
N CYS A 119 36.89 -8.44 -4.45
CA CYS A 119 37.30 -9.84 -4.55
C CYS A 119 38.82 -9.82 -4.78
N GLU A 120 39.61 -10.16 -3.75
CA GLU A 120 41.01 -10.51 -3.95
C GLU A 120 41.05 -11.89 -4.61
N GLU A 121 41.57 -11.93 -5.84
CA GLU A 121 41.95 -13.18 -6.50
C GLU A 121 43.12 -13.78 -5.72
N ILE A 122 42.96 -15.02 -5.27
CA ILE A 122 43.97 -15.82 -4.55
C ILE A 122 45.02 -16.32 -5.55
#